data_AF-A0A803NCQ6-F1
#
_entry.id   AF-A0A803NCQ6-F1
#
_cell.length_a   1.000
_cell.length_b   1.000
_cell.length_c   1.000
_cell.angle_alpha   90.00
_cell.angle_beta   90.00
_cell.angle_gamma   90.00
#
_symmetry.space_group_name_H-M   'P 1'
#
loop_
_entity.id
_entity.type
_entity.pdbx_description
1 polymer ?
#
loop_
_entity_poly.entity_id
_entity_poly.type
_entity_poly.pdbx_seq_one_letter_code
_entity_poly.pdbx_strand_id
1 'polypeptide(L)'
;MHCTINFYLTLVSSASAAEDCLHHNDIIFANRPRLIGAKILGYDYTTILWAPYGPLWRNHRRIAATEILSPHRLHLLADIRSEEVRSLVKRINDHAAEGRDKTIEIKPALLELTNNIMMRMIAGKRIYGEAIESEEGKRFKMLLKELLAIGGAFSAGDLFPFIKYLGLNKPAEKRCKAVFVKFDKFLQDVVDEQRETSSSTIEWAVALLLKHPECYNKAKKEIDEHVGRDRLIEEQDIQHLPCLHCIINETLRMYPVAPILPPHESSEDCVVGGYHIPKGTMLTLNLLAIQNDPKVWDEPSKFKPERFENVEGDRVGYQFMPFGSGRRACPGENMATRVIGFTLGSLIQCFE
;
A
#
# COMPACT_ATOMS: atom_id res chain seq x y z
N MET A 1 -12.62 -23.99 37.12
CA MET A 1 -11.87 -22.82 36.62
C MET A 1 -12.26 -22.64 35.16
N HIS A 2 -13.29 -21.83 34.86
CA HIS A 2 -13.76 -21.60 33.49
C HIS A 2 -12.83 -20.60 32.82
N CYS A 3 -11.87 -21.09 32.03
CA CYS A 3 -11.09 -20.25 31.13
C CYS A 3 -11.89 -20.08 29.84
N THR A 4 -12.79 -19.09 29.82
CA THR A 4 -13.51 -18.73 28.61
C THR A 4 -12.57 -17.91 27.74
N ILE A 5 -11.86 -18.57 26.83
CA ILE A 5 -11.02 -17.91 25.84
C ILE A 5 -11.96 -17.40 24.73
N ASN A 6 -12.59 -16.25 24.96
CA ASN A 6 -13.42 -15.61 23.96
C ASN A 6 -12.54 -14.77 23.03
N PHE A 7 -12.22 -15.32 21.86
CA PHE A 7 -11.64 -14.58 20.75
C PHE A 7 -12.77 -14.18 19.80
N TYR A 8 -13.02 -12.89 19.65
CA TYR A 8 -14.01 -12.36 18.71
C TYR A 8 -13.30 -11.71 17.53
N LEU A 9 -13.64 -12.17 16.32
CA LEU A 9 -13.21 -11.58 15.05
C LEU A 9 -14.45 -11.07 14.30
N THR A 10 -14.45 -9.79 13.97
CA THR A 10 -15.49 -9.13 13.18
C THR A 10 -14.93 -8.75 11.82
N LEU A 11 -15.55 -9.25 10.74
CA LEU A 11 -15.20 -8.88 9.37
C LEU A 11 -16.21 -7.85 8.84
N VAL A 12 -15.74 -6.63 8.61
CA VAL A 12 -16.54 -5.53 8.05
C VAL A 12 -16.47 -5.58 6.53
N SER A 13 -17.61 -5.70 5.85
CA SER A 13 -17.68 -5.86 4.38
C SER A 13 -18.69 -4.93 3.71
N SER A 14 -19.19 -3.89 4.39
CA SER A 14 -20.06 -2.86 3.81
C SER A 14 -19.53 -1.46 4.12
N ALA A 15 -19.84 -0.50 3.23
CA ALA A 15 -19.42 0.90 3.38
C ALA A 15 -19.98 1.54 4.66
N SER A 16 -21.27 1.32 4.97
CA SER A 16 -21.89 1.87 6.19
C SER A 16 -21.28 1.35 7.48
N ALA A 17 -20.94 0.06 7.54
CA ALA A 17 -20.27 -0.50 8.71
C ALA A 17 -18.81 -0.04 8.80
N ALA A 18 -18.15 0.19 7.66
CA ALA A 18 -16.81 0.77 7.63
C ALA A 18 -16.82 2.23 8.14
N GLU A 19 -17.83 3.02 7.77
CA GLU A 19 -18.06 4.36 8.30
C GLU A 19 -18.24 4.34 9.82
N ASP A 20 -19.10 3.46 10.34
CA ASP A 20 -19.28 3.31 11.78
C ASP A 20 -17.96 2.99 12.50
N CYS A 21 -17.09 2.17 11.91
CA CYS A 21 -15.82 1.78 12.52
C CYS A 21 -14.75 2.88 12.43
N LEU A 22 -14.63 3.53 11.26
CA LEU A 22 -13.50 4.41 10.93
C LEU A 22 -13.82 5.90 11.09
N HIS A 23 -15.11 6.25 11.22
CA HIS A 23 -15.59 7.60 11.52
C HIS A 23 -16.13 7.69 12.95
N HIS A 24 -17.27 7.05 13.21
CA HIS A 24 -18.02 7.21 14.46
C HIS A 24 -17.26 6.62 15.66
N ASN A 25 -16.66 5.44 15.47
CA ASN A 25 -15.91 4.73 16.50
C ASN A 25 -14.38 4.78 16.23
N ASP A 26 -13.89 5.80 15.53
CA ASP A 26 -12.50 5.88 15.03
C ASP A 26 -11.43 5.70 16.12
N ILE A 27 -11.72 6.19 17.33
CA ILE A 27 -10.83 6.15 18.48
C ILE A 27 -10.91 4.80 19.19
N ILE A 28 -12.11 4.20 19.24
CA ILE A 28 -12.36 2.89 19.85
C ILE A 28 -11.61 1.82 19.08
N PHE A 29 -11.66 1.89 17.76
CA PHE A 29 -10.94 0.99 16.87
C PHE A 29 -9.52 1.47 16.54
N ALA A 30 -8.99 2.49 17.22
CA ALA A 30 -7.65 2.97 16.90
C ALA A 30 -6.54 1.99 17.35
N ASN A 31 -6.82 0.97 18.17
CA ASN A 31 -5.82 0.00 18.60
C ASN A 31 -5.55 -1.10 17.57
N ARG A 32 -4.45 -1.83 17.77
CA ARG A 32 -4.06 -3.00 16.98
C ARG A 32 -4.04 -4.24 17.87
N PRO A 33 -4.48 -5.40 17.39
CA PRO A 33 -4.43 -6.62 18.18
C PRO A 33 -2.99 -7.06 18.41
N ARG A 34 -2.76 -7.73 19.54
CA ARG A 34 -1.43 -8.23 19.95
C ARG A 34 -1.09 -9.56 19.28
N LEU A 35 -0.83 -9.52 17.97
CA LEU A 35 -0.43 -10.66 17.17
C LEU A 35 1.04 -11.04 17.40
N ILE A 36 1.38 -12.33 17.33
CA ILE A 36 2.76 -12.80 17.45
C ILE A 36 3.65 -12.21 16.35
N GLY A 37 3.15 -12.19 15.11
CA GLY A 37 3.84 -11.54 13.98
C GLY A 37 4.08 -10.06 14.24
N ALA A 38 3.07 -9.33 14.72
CA ALA A 38 3.18 -7.92 15.06
C ALA A 38 4.18 -7.64 16.20
N LYS A 39 4.29 -8.53 17.18
CA LYS A 39 5.29 -8.40 18.25
C LYS A 39 6.71 -8.48 17.70
N ILE A 40 6.95 -9.48 16.87
CA ILE A 40 8.28 -9.79 16.35
C ILE A 40 8.67 -8.73 15.32
N LEU A 41 7.83 -8.52 14.30
CA LEU A 41 8.12 -7.59 13.21
C LEU A 41 8.00 -6.13 13.64
N GLY A 42 7.07 -5.82 14.53
CA GLY A 42 6.82 -4.47 15.00
C GLY A 42 7.74 -3.99 16.12
N TYR A 43 8.88 -4.65 16.37
CA TYR A 43 9.81 -4.30 17.46
C TYR A 43 9.10 -4.17 18.81
N ASP A 44 8.40 -5.23 19.22
CA ASP A 44 7.54 -5.24 20.41
C ASP A 44 6.45 -4.16 20.38
N TYR A 45 5.79 -4.03 19.21
CA TYR A 45 4.71 -3.07 18.97
C TYR A 45 5.13 -1.60 19.13
N THR A 46 6.33 -1.25 18.70
CA THR A 46 6.81 0.14 18.71
C THR A 46 6.73 0.82 17.35
N THR A 47 6.62 0.06 16.26
CA THR A 47 6.46 0.61 14.90
C THR A 47 5.14 1.37 14.71
N ILE A 48 5.12 2.34 13.79
CA ILE A 48 3.92 3.15 13.49
C ILE A 48 2.69 2.31 13.09
N LEU A 49 2.89 1.15 12.46
CA LEU A 49 1.82 0.25 12.04
C LEU A 49 1.16 -0.48 13.22
N TRP A 50 1.99 -0.99 14.16
CA TRP A 50 1.58 -1.90 15.23
C TRP A 50 1.43 -1.26 16.60
N ALA A 51 1.99 -0.06 16.82
CA ALA A 51 1.93 0.62 18.10
C ALA A 51 0.48 0.86 18.54
N PRO A 52 0.12 0.52 19.80
CA PRO A 52 -1.17 0.86 20.38
C PRO A 52 -1.43 2.36 20.31
N TYR A 53 -2.70 2.73 20.25
CA TYR A 53 -3.09 4.12 20.20
C TYR A 53 -2.72 4.80 21.52
N GLY A 54 -1.88 5.82 21.45
CA GLY A 54 -1.30 6.49 22.61
C GLY A 54 -0.19 7.46 22.22
N PRO A 55 0.54 8.00 23.21
CA PRO A 55 1.58 9.02 22.97
C PRO A 55 2.65 8.60 21.96
N LEU A 56 3.14 7.35 22.05
CA LEU A 56 4.16 6.81 21.13
C LEU A 56 3.66 6.83 19.69
N TRP A 57 2.51 6.20 19.43
CA TRP A 57 1.92 6.17 18.10
C TRP A 57 1.59 7.57 17.57
N ARG A 58 1.01 8.45 18.40
CA ARG A 58 0.69 9.83 18.01
C ARG A 58 1.96 10.59 17.60
N ASN A 59 3.07 10.39 18.31
CA ASN A 59 4.34 11.02 17.95
C ASN A 59 4.90 10.46 16.63
N HIS A 60 4.91 9.15 16.44
CA HIS A 60 5.32 8.55 15.15
C HIS A 60 4.44 9.04 13.99
N ARG A 61 3.12 9.09 14.20
CA ARG A 61 2.17 9.59 13.20
C ARG A 61 2.43 11.04 12.85
N ARG A 62 2.66 11.89 13.86
CA ARG A 62 3.01 13.30 13.65
C ARG A 62 4.30 13.41 12.84
N ILE A 63 5.39 12.78 13.27
CA ILE A 63 6.69 12.83 12.57
C ILE A 63 6.55 12.38 11.11
N ALA A 64 5.88 11.25 10.87
CA ALA A 64 5.66 10.74 9.52
C ALA A 64 4.89 11.77 8.66
N ALA A 65 3.79 12.32 9.15
CA ALA A 65 2.93 13.22 8.38
C ALA A 65 3.50 14.64 8.22
N THR A 66 4.22 15.17 9.22
CA THR A 66 4.69 16.57 9.22
C THR A 66 6.11 16.72 8.72
N GLU A 67 7.00 15.78 9.05
CA GLU A 67 8.43 15.92 8.76
C GLU A 67 8.86 15.15 7.52
N ILE A 68 8.33 13.92 7.35
CA ILE A 68 8.81 12.99 6.31
C ILE A 68 7.94 13.07 5.05
N LEU A 69 6.62 13.01 5.21
CA LEU A 69 5.63 12.84 4.13
C LEU A 69 4.73 14.07 3.97
N SER A 70 5.16 15.23 4.50
CA SER A 70 4.41 16.47 4.32
C SER A 70 4.44 16.94 2.86
N PRO A 71 3.41 17.64 2.38
CA PRO A 71 3.38 18.14 0.99
C PRO A 71 4.61 18.97 0.63
N HIS A 72 5.10 19.77 1.59
CA HIS A 72 6.31 20.57 1.45
C HIS A 72 7.56 19.69 1.30
N ARG A 73 7.75 18.69 2.16
CA ARG A 73 8.89 17.78 2.07
C ARG A 73 8.88 16.98 0.77
N LEU A 74 7.70 16.51 0.36
CA LEU A 74 7.55 15.80 -0.91
C LEU A 74 7.90 16.70 -2.09
N HIS A 75 7.46 17.97 -2.10
CA HIS A 75 7.83 18.94 -3.13
C HIS A 75 9.35 19.19 -3.17
N LEU A 76 9.99 19.42 -2.01
CA LEU A 76 11.45 19.61 -1.94
C LEU A 76 12.25 18.42 -2.48
N LEU A 77 11.71 17.21 -2.41
CA LEU A 77 12.35 15.97 -2.85
C LEU A 77 11.79 15.48 -4.20
N ALA A 78 11.12 16.33 -4.99
CA ALA A 78 10.54 15.95 -6.28
C ALA A 78 11.61 15.52 -7.29
N ASP A 79 12.78 16.16 -7.29
CA ASP A 79 13.88 15.83 -8.21
C ASP A 79 14.34 14.37 -8.09
N ILE A 80 14.31 13.80 -6.88
CA ILE A 80 14.62 12.38 -6.66
C ILE A 80 13.66 11.51 -7.48
N ARG A 81 12.36 11.79 -7.41
CA ARG A 81 11.35 11.02 -8.17
C ARG A 81 11.53 11.23 -9.67
N SER A 82 11.77 12.45 -10.11
CA SER A 82 12.04 12.80 -11.51
C SER A 82 13.24 12.04 -12.07
N GLU A 83 14.35 12.00 -11.33
CA GLU A 83 15.54 11.28 -11.75
C GLU A 83 15.34 9.76 -11.81
N GLU A 84 14.67 9.17 -10.82
CA GLU A 84 14.42 7.71 -10.85
C GLU A 84 13.44 7.31 -11.95
N VAL A 85 12.35 8.07 -12.15
CA VAL A 85 11.37 7.80 -13.21
C VAL A 85 12.01 7.96 -14.59
N ARG A 86 12.76 9.04 -14.83
CA ARG A 86 13.50 9.24 -16.08
C ARG A 86 14.54 8.14 -16.30
N SER A 87 15.21 7.69 -15.23
CA SER A 87 16.15 6.57 -15.31
C SER A 87 15.46 5.27 -15.71
N LEU A 88 14.28 4.97 -15.14
CA LEU A 88 13.48 3.81 -15.53
C LEU A 88 13.09 3.89 -17.01
N VAL A 89 12.50 5.00 -17.44
CA VAL A 89 12.08 5.21 -18.85
C VAL A 89 13.28 5.03 -19.79
N LYS A 90 14.42 5.63 -19.47
CA LYS A 90 15.64 5.48 -20.26
C LYS A 90 16.07 4.02 -20.37
N ARG A 91 16.09 3.27 -19.26
CA ARG A 91 16.47 1.84 -19.28
C ARG A 91 15.52 1.01 -20.14
N ILE A 92 14.21 1.26 -20.06
CA ILE A 92 13.23 0.57 -20.90
C ILE A 92 13.48 0.89 -22.37
N ASN A 93 13.71 2.17 -22.70
CA ASN A 93 14.00 2.61 -24.07
C ASN A 93 15.30 2.01 -24.62
N ASP A 94 16.38 2.01 -23.82
CA ASP A 94 17.67 1.41 -24.20
C ASP A 94 17.48 -0.10 -24.46
N HIS A 95 16.69 -0.80 -23.62
CA HIS A 95 16.37 -2.21 -23.83
C HIS A 95 15.55 -2.47 -25.10
N ALA A 96 14.58 -1.60 -25.40
CA ALA A 96 13.78 -1.67 -26.63
C ALA A 96 14.64 -1.42 -27.90
N ALA A 97 15.65 -0.57 -27.81
CA ALA A 97 16.57 -0.29 -28.91
C ALA A 97 17.48 -1.48 -29.27
N GLU A 98 17.72 -2.41 -28.33
CA GLU A 98 18.54 -3.61 -28.54
C GLU A 98 17.84 -4.72 -29.35
N GLY A 99 16.56 -4.56 -29.72
CA GLY A 99 15.84 -5.48 -30.61
C GLY A 99 14.33 -5.59 -30.33
N ARG A 100 13.54 -5.80 -31.39
CA ARG A 100 12.06 -5.74 -31.38
C ARG A 100 11.34 -6.84 -30.58
N ASP A 101 12.01 -7.92 -30.17
CA ASP A 101 11.39 -9.08 -29.49
C ASP A 101 11.81 -9.22 -28.01
N LYS A 102 12.51 -8.24 -27.43
CA LYS A 102 12.90 -8.31 -26.01
C LYS A 102 11.75 -7.86 -25.12
N THR A 103 11.21 -8.81 -24.35
CA THR A 103 10.21 -8.54 -23.32
C THR A 103 10.89 -8.09 -22.03
N ILE A 104 10.33 -7.08 -21.37
CA ILE A 104 10.78 -6.63 -20.05
C ILE A 104 9.79 -7.07 -18.97
N GLU A 105 10.32 -7.65 -17.90
CA GLU A 105 9.53 -7.84 -16.68
C GLU A 105 9.35 -6.48 -15.99
N ILE A 106 8.14 -5.92 -16.08
CA ILE A 106 7.80 -4.61 -15.49
C ILE A 106 7.87 -4.64 -13.96
N LYS A 107 7.44 -5.73 -13.32
CA LYS A 107 7.35 -5.83 -11.85
C LYS A 107 8.71 -5.64 -11.14
N PRO A 108 9.81 -6.33 -11.50
CA PRO A 108 11.13 -6.06 -10.93
C PRO A 108 11.60 -4.62 -11.13
N ALA A 109 11.34 -4.02 -12.28
CA ALA A 109 11.75 -2.66 -12.61
C ALA A 109 11.01 -1.60 -11.77
N LEU A 110 9.70 -1.80 -11.57
CA LEU A 110 8.88 -0.93 -10.71
C LEU A 110 9.27 -1.06 -9.23
N LEU A 111 9.58 -2.27 -8.76
CA LEU A 111 10.09 -2.47 -7.40
C LEU A 111 11.43 -1.76 -7.20
N GLU A 112 12.32 -1.82 -8.19
CA GLU A 112 13.58 -1.09 -8.14
C GLU A 112 13.37 0.42 -8.05
N LEU A 113 12.48 0.97 -8.88
CA LEU A 113 12.10 2.37 -8.90
C LEU A 113 11.59 2.84 -7.53
N THR A 114 10.59 2.16 -6.96
CA THR A 114 9.98 2.57 -5.69
C THR A 114 10.99 2.50 -4.55
N ASN A 115 11.87 1.49 -4.55
CA ASN A 115 12.91 1.36 -3.55
C ASN A 115 13.94 2.48 -3.62
N ASN A 116 14.40 2.83 -4.82
CA ASN A 116 15.38 3.90 -4.98
C ASN A 116 14.80 5.26 -4.56
N ILE A 117 13.55 5.55 -4.92
CA ILE A 117 12.88 6.78 -4.49
C ILE A 117 12.88 6.86 -2.96
N MET A 118 12.38 5.82 -2.28
CA MET A 118 12.30 5.77 -0.82
C MET A 118 13.67 5.94 -0.16
N MET A 119 14.66 5.16 -0.61
CA MET A 119 15.99 5.16 -0.02
C MET A 119 16.75 6.46 -0.22
N ARG A 120 16.58 7.10 -1.37
CA ARG A 120 17.17 8.42 -1.60
C ARG A 120 16.49 9.49 -0.76
N MET A 121 15.18 9.39 -0.54
CA MET A 121 14.45 10.32 0.33
C MET A 121 14.82 10.16 1.81
N ILE A 122 15.03 8.92 2.28
CA ILE A 122 15.33 8.62 3.69
C ILE A 122 16.82 8.74 4.01
N ALA A 123 17.66 8.08 3.21
CA ALA A 123 19.08 7.88 3.49
C ALA A 123 20.01 8.63 2.53
N GLY A 124 19.47 9.35 1.53
CA GLY A 124 20.27 10.08 0.54
C GLY A 124 21.05 9.19 -0.44
N LYS A 125 20.87 7.87 -0.39
CA LYS A 125 21.61 6.89 -1.21
C LYS A 125 20.67 6.06 -2.09
N ARG A 126 21.12 5.74 -3.30
CA ARG A 126 20.51 4.65 -4.10
C ARG A 126 20.89 3.32 -3.48
N ILE A 127 19.98 2.36 -3.53
CA ILE A 127 20.28 0.96 -3.18
C ILE A 127 20.43 0.12 -4.43
N TYR A 128 19.72 0.49 -5.49
CA TYR A 128 19.72 -0.22 -6.75
C TYR A 128 20.36 0.66 -7.83
N GLY A 129 21.39 0.12 -8.49
CA GLY A 129 22.16 0.86 -9.50
C GLY A 129 23.68 0.62 -9.44
N GLU A 130 24.20 0.14 -8.31
CA GLU A 130 25.51 -0.53 -8.24
C GLU A 130 25.27 -2.04 -8.38
N ALA A 131 25.27 -2.52 -9.63
CA ALA A 131 25.22 -3.93 -10.03
C ALA A 131 24.21 -4.83 -9.28
N ILE A 132 22.97 -4.93 -9.78
CA ILE A 132 22.10 -6.06 -9.42
C ILE A 132 22.42 -7.27 -10.31
N GLU A 133 23.64 -7.77 -10.14
CA GLU A 133 23.87 -9.21 -10.03
C GLU A 133 24.45 -9.57 -8.65
N SER A 134 24.45 -8.67 -7.68
CA SER A 134 24.93 -9.00 -6.33
C SER A 134 23.96 -9.93 -5.60
N GLU A 135 24.54 -10.91 -4.90
CA GLU A 135 23.85 -11.91 -4.07
C GLU A 135 22.97 -11.26 -2.98
N GLU A 136 23.29 -10.03 -2.60
CA GLU A 136 22.66 -9.25 -1.54
C GLU A 136 21.27 -8.69 -1.94
N GLY A 137 21.11 -8.22 -3.18
CA GLY A 137 19.81 -7.74 -3.69
C GLY A 137 18.79 -8.87 -3.87
N LYS A 138 19.23 -10.05 -4.30
CA LYS A 138 18.39 -11.27 -4.38
C LYS A 138 17.97 -11.73 -2.98
N ARG A 139 18.89 -11.69 -2.02
CA ARG A 139 18.64 -12.01 -0.61
C ARG A 139 17.63 -11.06 0.03
N PHE A 140 17.68 -9.77 -0.29
CA PHE A 140 16.68 -8.81 0.17
C PHE A 140 15.26 -9.14 -0.33
N LYS A 141 15.08 -9.34 -1.65
CA LYS A 141 13.76 -9.66 -2.22
C LYS A 141 13.16 -10.92 -1.59
N MET A 142 14.00 -11.92 -1.32
CA MET A 142 13.58 -13.15 -0.64
C MET A 142 13.13 -12.87 0.81
N LEU A 143 13.91 -12.11 1.59
CA LEU A 143 13.56 -11.77 2.97
C LEU A 143 12.28 -10.93 3.06
N LEU A 144 12.10 -9.97 2.16
CA LEU A 144 10.90 -9.14 2.09
C LEU A 144 9.64 -9.96 1.77
N LYS A 145 9.74 -10.87 0.79
CA LYS A 145 8.64 -11.78 0.41
C LYS A 145 8.25 -12.72 1.56
N GLU A 146 9.24 -13.24 2.29
CA GLU A 146 8.98 -14.06 3.49
C GLU A 146 8.34 -13.26 4.63
N LEU A 147 8.76 -12.01 4.82
CA LEU A 147 8.20 -11.10 5.82
C LEU A 147 6.72 -10.81 5.56
N LEU A 148 6.36 -10.48 4.32
CA LEU A 148 4.97 -10.21 3.93
C LEU A 148 4.07 -11.44 4.06
N ALA A 149 4.59 -12.62 3.68
CA ALA A 149 3.87 -13.89 3.83
C ALA A 149 3.59 -14.22 5.31
N ILE A 150 4.48 -13.82 6.22
CA ILE A 150 4.32 -14.01 7.68
C ILE A 150 3.43 -12.93 8.29
N GLY A 151 3.57 -11.67 7.88
CA GLY A 151 2.80 -10.54 8.40
C GLY A 151 1.32 -10.56 8.01
N GLY A 152 0.98 -11.17 6.86
CA GLY A 152 -0.40 -11.32 6.39
C GLY A 152 -1.11 -12.59 6.85
N ALA A 153 -0.40 -13.56 7.43
CA ALA A 153 -0.98 -14.82 7.89
C ALA A 153 -1.28 -14.76 9.39
N PHE A 154 -2.55 -14.87 9.78
CA PHE A 154 -2.90 -15.16 11.18
C PHE A 154 -2.28 -16.51 11.56
N SER A 155 -1.42 -16.55 12.58
CA SER A 155 -0.94 -17.84 13.06
C SER A 155 -2.06 -18.55 13.83
N ALA A 156 -2.03 -19.88 13.86
CA ALA A 156 -3.00 -20.65 14.64
C ALA A 156 -3.00 -20.23 16.13
N GLY A 157 -1.87 -19.75 16.67
CA GLY A 157 -1.77 -19.20 18.02
C GLY A 157 -2.41 -17.82 18.20
N ASP A 158 -2.63 -17.06 17.11
CA ASP A 158 -3.33 -15.77 17.13
C ASP A 158 -4.86 -15.97 17.13
N LEU A 159 -5.35 -17.02 16.46
CA LEU A 159 -6.78 -17.36 16.42
C LEU A 159 -7.23 -18.23 17.61
N PHE A 160 -6.33 -19.06 18.13
CA PHE A 160 -6.62 -20.02 19.20
C PHE A 160 -5.62 -19.89 20.36
N PRO A 161 -5.91 -19.06 21.37
CA PRO A 161 -4.98 -18.81 22.47
C PRO A 161 -4.57 -20.05 23.28
N PHE A 162 -5.34 -21.14 23.25
CA PHE A 162 -4.95 -22.41 23.88
C PHE A 162 -3.75 -23.08 23.19
N ILE A 163 -3.54 -22.85 21.88
CA ILE A 163 -2.37 -23.35 21.14
C ILE A 163 -1.08 -22.72 21.70
N LYS A 164 -1.16 -21.45 22.17
CA LYS A 164 -0.07 -20.77 22.87
C LYS A 164 0.27 -21.41 24.22
N TYR A 165 -0.75 -21.85 24.94
CA TYR A 165 -0.56 -22.56 26.21
C TYR A 165 0.09 -23.94 26.02
N LEU A 166 -0.26 -24.64 24.94
CA LEU A 166 0.32 -25.95 24.57
C LEU A 166 1.72 -25.85 23.93
N GLY A 167 2.22 -24.64 23.66
CA GLY A 167 3.55 -24.43 23.08
C GLY A 167 3.72 -24.91 21.63
N LEU A 168 2.63 -25.20 20.93
CA LEU A 168 2.61 -25.73 19.56
C LEU A 168 2.98 -24.68 18.50
N ASN A 169 3.03 -23.42 18.90
CA ASN A 169 3.39 -22.24 18.11
C ASN A 169 4.90 -21.94 18.09
N LYS A 170 5.72 -22.69 18.85
CA LYS A 170 7.19 -22.53 18.86
C LYS A 170 7.85 -22.61 17.47
N PRO A 171 7.43 -23.48 16.53
CA PRO A 171 8.02 -23.52 15.18
C PRO A 171 7.73 -22.26 14.37
N ALA A 172 6.50 -21.74 14.43
CA ALA A 172 6.10 -20.50 13.76
C ALA A 172 6.84 -19.30 14.36
N GLU A 173 6.93 -19.23 15.70
CA GLU A 173 7.67 -18.18 16.40
C GLU A 173 9.18 -18.22 16.07
N LYS A 174 9.78 -19.43 16.01
CA LYS A 174 11.19 -19.61 15.62
C LYS A 174 11.44 -19.18 14.17
N ARG A 175 10.52 -19.51 13.26
CA ARG A 175 10.59 -19.06 11.86
C ARG A 175 10.49 -17.53 11.76
N CYS A 176 9.52 -16.93 12.45
CA CYS A 176 9.35 -15.47 12.50
C CYS A 176 10.60 -14.78 13.06
N LYS A 177 11.15 -15.27 14.19
CA LYS A 177 12.38 -14.74 14.79
C LYS A 177 13.59 -14.88 13.87
N ALA A 178 13.73 -16.00 13.16
CA ALA A 178 14.84 -16.21 12.24
C ALA A 178 14.77 -15.28 11.02
N VAL A 179 13.56 -15.04 10.48
CA VAL A 179 13.34 -14.05 9.43
C VAL A 179 13.59 -12.65 9.97
N PHE A 180 13.08 -12.33 11.16
CA PHE A 180 13.27 -11.04 11.82
C PHE A 180 14.74 -10.72 12.09
N VAL A 181 15.56 -11.63 12.61
CA VAL A 181 17.00 -11.34 12.84
C VAL A 181 17.73 -11.02 11.53
N LYS A 182 17.39 -11.72 10.44
CA LYS A 182 17.96 -11.43 9.11
C LYS A 182 17.45 -10.10 8.55
N PHE A 183 16.17 -9.79 8.81
CA PHE A 183 15.51 -8.59 8.35
C PHE A 183 15.88 -7.35 9.17
N ASP A 184 16.01 -7.44 10.49
CA ASP A 184 16.44 -6.37 11.39
C ASP A 184 17.88 -5.94 11.09
N LYS A 185 18.78 -6.90 10.90
CA LYS A 185 20.14 -6.61 10.42
C LYS A 185 20.11 -5.87 9.07
N PHE A 186 19.23 -6.30 8.16
CA PHE A 186 19.05 -5.63 6.87
C PHE A 186 18.40 -4.25 7.00
N LEU A 187 17.40 -4.06 7.88
CA LEU A 187 16.74 -2.78 8.15
C LEU A 187 17.70 -1.77 8.77
N GLN A 188 18.63 -2.24 9.60
CA GLN A 188 19.74 -1.43 10.12
C GLN A 188 20.67 -0.94 8.99
N ASP A 189 20.84 -1.72 7.93
CA ASP A 189 21.65 -1.36 6.75
C ASP A 189 20.84 -0.55 5.70
N VAL A 190 19.52 -0.79 5.66
CA VAL A 190 18.59 -0.43 4.59
C VAL A 190 17.18 -0.23 5.18
N VAL A 191 16.93 0.93 5.76
CA VAL A 191 15.62 1.30 6.32
C VAL A 191 14.56 1.31 5.22
N ASP A 192 13.67 0.31 5.15
CA ASP A 192 12.39 0.39 4.42
C ASP A 192 11.45 -0.81 4.67
N GLU A 193 10.21 -0.50 5.04
CA GLU A 193 9.10 -1.45 5.17
C GLU A 193 7.96 -1.20 4.14
N GLN A 194 8.07 -0.26 3.20
CA GLN A 194 6.91 0.20 2.39
C GLN A 194 7.14 0.25 0.87
N ARG A 195 7.68 -0.82 0.30
CA ARG A 195 8.30 -0.77 -1.03
C ARG A 195 7.48 -1.33 -2.20
N GLU A 196 6.60 -2.29 -1.94
CA GLU A 196 5.85 -3.02 -2.99
C GLU A 196 4.47 -2.44 -3.33
N THR A 197 3.97 -1.47 -2.55
CA THR A 197 2.59 -1.00 -2.66
C THR A 197 2.35 -0.22 -3.96
N SER A 198 3.17 0.80 -4.22
CA SER A 198 3.07 1.61 -5.44
C SER A 198 3.44 0.81 -6.68
N SER A 199 4.46 -0.06 -6.62
CA SER A 199 4.87 -0.89 -7.75
C SER A 199 3.78 -1.90 -8.15
N SER A 200 3.10 -2.51 -7.18
CA SER A 200 1.94 -3.38 -7.44
C SER A 200 0.78 -2.63 -8.11
N THR A 201 0.52 -1.39 -7.67
CA THR A 201 -0.56 -0.58 -8.28
C THR A 201 -0.23 -0.21 -9.73
N ILE A 202 1.01 0.21 -10.00
CA ILE A 202 1.46 0.54 -11.35
C ILE A 202 1.44 -0.72 -12.24
N GLU A 203 1.86 -1.88 -11.72
CA GLU A 203 1.80 -3.16 -12.44
C GLU A 203 0.35 -3.51 -12.86
N TRP A 204 -0.62 -3.41 -11.95
CA TRP A 204 -2.03 -3.63 -12.28
C TRP A 204 -2.58 -2.60 -13.27
N ALA A 205 -2.21 -1.32 -13.11
CA ALA A 205 -2.63 -0.27 -14.03
C ALA A 205 -2.11 -0.55 -15.46
N VAL A 206 -0.83 -0.90 -15.61
CA VAL A 206 -0.25 -1.29 -16.90
C VAL A 206 -0.98 -2.52 -17.47
N ALA A 207 -1.21 -3.56 -16.66
CA ALA A 207 -1.93 -4.76 -17.10
C ALA A 207 -3.37 -4.46 -17.55
N LEU A 208 -4.05 -3.51 -16.92
CA LEU A 208 -5.40 -3.07 -17.30
C LEU A 208 -5.36 -2.26 -18.60
N LEU A 209 -4.44 -1.32 -18.74
CA LEU A 209 -4.29 -0.52 -19.96
C LEU A 209 -3.95 -1.37 -21.19
N LEU A 210 -3.11 -2.40 -21.03
CA LEU A 210 -2.82 -3.38 -22.09
C LEU A 210 -4.06 -4.17 -22.54
N LYS A 211 -5.02 -4.40 -21.63
CA LYS A 211 -6.30 -5.07 -21.94
C LYS A 211 -7.38 -4.10 -22.44
N HIS A 212 -7.19 -2.80 -22.23
CA HIS A 212 -8.15 -1.74 -22.52
C HIS A 212 -7.50 -0.60 -23.33
N PRO A 213 -7.15 -0.84 -24.62
CA PRO A 213 -6.45 0.14 -25.46
C PRO A 213 -7.20 1.46 -25.61
N GLU A 214 -8.53 1.45 -25.51
CA GLU A 214 -9.37 2.65 -25.50
C GLU A 214 -9.05 3.59 -24.34
N CYS A 215 -8.82 3.04 -23.14
CA CYS A 215 -8.46 3.80 -21.95
C CYS A 215 -7.02 4.34 -22.07
N TYR A 216 -6.11 3.51 -22.58
CA TYR A 216 -4.73 3.90 -22.85
C TYR A 216 -4.67 5.07 -23.85
N ASN A 217 -5.38 4.98 -24.97
CA ASN A 217 -5.41 6.02 -26.00
C ASN A 217 -6.02 7.32 -25.48
N LYS A 218 -7.06 7.24 -24.64
CA LYS A 218 -7.68 8.40 -23.98
C LYS A 218 -6.69 9.11 -23.06
N ALA A 219 -5.97 8.36 -22.23
CA ALA A 219 -4.93 8.93 -21.35
C ALA A 219 -3.75 9.50 -22.13
N LYS A 220 -3.29 8.82 -23.20
CA LYS A 220 -2.22 9.31 -24.06
C LYS A 220 -2.60 10.62 -24.74
N LYS A 221 -3.85 10.72 -25.23
CA LYS A 221 -4.39 11.96 -25.81
C LYS A 221 -4.43 13.10 -24.78
N GLU A 222 -4.90 12.83 -23.57
CA GLU A 222 -4.90 13.83 -22.48
C GLU A 222 -3.48 14.36 -22.18
N ILE A 223 -2.50 13.45 -22.08
CA ILE A 223 -1.10 13.82 -21.85
C ILE A 223 -0.56 14.67 -23.02
N ASP A 224 -0.81 14.25 -24.27
CA ASP A 224 -0.39 14.99 -25.46
C ASP A 224 -0.99 16.40 -25.52
N GLU A 225 -2.26 16.56 -25.12
CA GLU A 225 -2.95 17.86 -25.12
C GLU A 225 -2.47 18.78 -23.99
N HIS A 226 -2.15 18.25 -22.81
CA HIS A 226 -1.75 19.05 -21.65
C HIS A 226 -0.25 19.34 -21.60
N VAL A 227 0.58 18.32 -21.85
CA VAL A 227 2.06 18.40 -21.74
C VAL A 227 2.69 18.78 -23.07
N GLY A 228 2.07 18.39 -24.18
CA GLY A 228 2.66 18.46 -25.51
C GLY A 228 3.66 17.33 -25.77
N ARG A 229 4.32 17.39 -26.94
CA ARG A 229 5.30 16.39 -27.39
C ARG A 229 6.76 16.87 -27.30
N ASP A 230 6.97 18.12 -26.92
CA ASP A 230 8.31 18.76 -26.91
C ASP A 230 9.07 18.53 -25.60
N ARG A 231 8.40 18.02 -24.56
CA ARG A 231 9.00 17.72 -23.26
C ARG A 231 8.40 16.46 -22.63
N LEU A 232 9.15 15.86 -21.71
CA LEU A 232 8.62 14.80 -20.86
C LEU A 232 7.69 15.39 -19.80
N ILE A 233 6.71 14.58 -19.41
CA ILE A 233 5.84 14.83 -18.26
C ILE A 233 6.67 15.04 -17.00
N GLU A 234 6.21 15.96 -16.14
CA GLU A 234 6.77 16.20 -14.83
C GLU A 234 5.72 15.95 -13.73
N GLU A 235 6.16 15.77 -12.49
CA GLU A 235 5.24 15.49 -11.37
C GLU A 235 4.15 16.56 -11.20
N GLN A 236 4.43 17.82 -11.54
CA GLN A 236 3.49 18.93 -11.42
C GLN A 236 2.35 18.87 -12.44
N ASP A 237 2.56 18.19 -13.56
CA ASP A 237 1.54 18.02 -14.60
C ASP A 237 0.44 17.06 -14.15
N ILE A 238 0.76 16.11 -13.26
CA ILE A 238 -0.13 15.01 -12.84
C ILE A 238 -1.47 15.53 -12.30
N GLN A 239 -1.46 16.62 -11.54
CA GLN A 239 -2.67 17.21 -10.97
C GLN A 239 -3.70 17.66 -12.03
N HIS A 240 -3.26 17.87 -13.27
CA HIS A 240 -4.10 18.33 -14.40
C HIS A 240 -4.46 17.21 -15.38
N LEU A 241 -4.23 15.95 -15.01
CA LEU A 241 -4.53 14.76 -15.83
C LEU A 241 -5.69 13.96 -15.22
N PRO A 242 -6.95 14.44 -15.33
CA PRO A 242 -8.10 13.77 -14.71
C PRO A 242 -8.34 12.35 -15.22
N CYS A 243 -8.12 12.04 -16.50
CA CYS A 243 -8.24 10.69 -17.04
C CYS A 243 -7.21 9.76 -16.40
N LEU A 244 -5.96 10.22 -16.25
CA LEU A 244 -4.93 9.45 -15.53
C LEU A 244 -5.35 9.15 -14.09
N HIS A 245 -5.89 10.13 -13.36
CA HIS A 245 -6.42 9.90 -12.01
C HIS A 245 -7.56 8.89 -11.97
N CYS A 246 -8.48 8.95 -12.93
CA CYS A 246 -9.58 8.00 -13.05
C CYS A 246 -9.09 6.56 -13.24
N ILE A 247 -8.08 6.36 -14.09
CA ILE A 247 -7.43 5.06 -14.30
C ILE A 247 -6.80 4.53 -13.01
N ILE A 248 -6.10 5.39 -12.27
CA ILE A 248 -5.45 5.01 -11.00
C ILE A 248 -6.49 4.64 -9.95
N ASN A 249 -7.55 5.44 -9.81
CA ASN A 249 -8.61 5.18 -8.84
C ASN A 249 -9.37 3.89 -9.15
N GLU A 250 -9.70 3.64 -10.42
CA GLU A 250 -10.36 2.39 -10.84
C GLU A 250 -9.45 1.18 -10.65
N THR A 251 -8.14 1.33 -10.88
CA THR A 251 -7.15 0.29 -10.57
C THR A 251 -7.15 -0.03 -9.08
N LEU A 252 -7.07 0.99 -8.21
CA LEU A 252 -7.08 0.83 -6.75
C LEU A 252 -8.41 0.28 -6.22
N ARG A 253 -9.51 0.51 -6.94
CA ARG A 253 -10.84 -0.02 -6.61
C ARG A 253 -10.91 -1.53 -6.86
N MET A 254 -10.52 -1.94 -8.06
CA MET A 254 -10.55 -3.34 -8.50
C MET A 254 -9.47 -4.18 -7.83
N TYR A 255 -8.28 -3.62 -7.64
CA TYR A 255 -7.09 -4.29 -7.11
C TYR A 255 -6.49 -3.51 -5.93
N PRO A 256 -7.20 -3.42 -4.79
CA PRO A 256 -6.65 -2.75 -3.61
C PRO A 256 -5.37 -3.46 -3.16
N VAL A 257 -4.35 -2.68 -2.83
CA VAL A 257 -3.05 -3.19 -2.37
C VAL A 257 -3.18 -4.00 -1.07
N ALA A 258 -4.12 -3.61 -0.21
CA ALA A 258 -4.51 -4.36 0.98
C ALA A 258 -5.99 -4.77 0.88
N PRO A 259 -6.30 -5.92 0.23
CA PRO A 259 -7.68 -6.41 0.09
C PRO A 259 -8.40 -6.59 1.43
N ILE A 260 -7.63 -6.94 2.46
CA ILE A 260 -8.05 -6.90 3.86
C ILE A 260 -7.14 -5.90 4.57
N LEU A 261 -7.73 -4.85 5.14
CA LEU A 261 -6.95 -3.83 5.86
C LEU A 261 -6.32 -4.42 7.13
N PRO A 262 -5.17 -3.87 7.59
CA PRO A 262 -4.56 -4.29 8.84
C PRO A 262 -5.58 -4.29 10.00
N PRO A 263 -5.56 -5.30 10.87
CA PRO A 263 -6.60 -5.48 11.87
C PRO A 263 -6.59 -4.37 12.92
N HIS A 264 -7.78 -4.01 13.38
CA HIS A 264 -8.04 -3.10 14.48
C HIS A 264 -8.47 -3.89 15.72
N GLU A 265 -8.42 -3.27 16.90
CA GLU A 265 -8.91 -3.86 18.15
C GLU A 265 -9.75 -2.82 18.89
N SER A 266 -10.94 -3.21 19.38
CA SER A 266 -11.81 -2.32 20.15
C SER A 266 -11.24 -2.06 21.56
N SER A 267 -11.09 -0.79 21.94
CA SER A 267 -10.62 -0.41 23.29
C SER A 267 -11.70 -0.51 24.38
N GLU A 268 -12.97 -0.50 23.97
CA GLU A 268 -14.17 -0.55 24.81
C GLU A 268 -15.33 -1.19 24.05
N ASP A 269 -16.43 -1.45 24.75
CA ASP A 269 -17.66 -1.97 24.16
C ASP A 269 -18.29 -0.89 23.26
N CYS A 270 -18.74 -1.25 22.07
CA CYS A 270 -19.36 -0.30 21.13
C CYS A 270 -20.43 -0.95 20.26
N VAL A 271 -21.02 -0.17 19.35
CA VAL A 271 -22.01 -0.66 18.38
C VAL A 271 -21.54 -0.34 16.97
N VAL A 272 -21.60 -1.33 16.09
CA VAL A 272 -21.28 -1.21 14.66
C VAL A 272 -22.42 -1.83 13.87
N GLY A 273 -23.06 -1.06 12.97
CA GLY A 273 -24.16 -1.55 12.15
C GLY A 273 -25.33 -2.13 12.95
N GLY A 274 -25.56 -1.62 14.16
CA GLY A 274 -26.59 -2.12 15.08
C GLY A 274 -26.20 -3.34 15.93
N TYR A 275 -24.98 -3.88 15.77
CA TYR A 275 -24.48 -5.02 16.54
C TYR A 275 -23.58 -4.57 17.68
N HIS A 276 -23.75 -5.19 18.85
CA HIS A 276 -22.86 -4.98 20.00
C HIS A 276 -21.50 -5.64 19.77
N ILE A 277 -20.44 -4.85 19.87
CA ILE A 277 -19.04 -5.27 19.72
C ILE A 277 -18.37 -5.16 21.09
N PRO A 278 -18.04 -6.29 21.75
CA PRO A 278 -17.33 -6.27 23.01
C PRO A 278 -15.92 -5.67 22.88
N LYS A 279 -15.39 -5.11 23.96
CA LYS A 279 -14.00 -4.72 24.12
C LYS A 279 -13.03 -5.88 23.81
N GLY A 280 -11.92 -5.57 23.14
CA GLY A 280 -10.91 -6.55 22.76
C GLY A 280 -11.28 -7.38 21.54
N THR A 281 -12.35 -7.02 20.83
CA THR A 281 -12.73 -7.64 19.57
C THR A 281 -11.76 -7.22 18.48
N MET A 282 -11.21 -8.19 17.74
CA MET A 282 -10.44 -7.93 16.55
C MET A 282 -11.38 -7.59 15.40
N LEU A 283 -11.11 -6.48 14.72
CA LEU A 283 -11.90 -6.02 13.58
C LEU A 283 -11.02 -5.94 12.33
N THR A 284 -11.45 -6.55 11.24
CA THR A 284 -10.80 -6.43 9.93
C THR A 284 -11.78 -5.90 8.90
N LEU A 285 -11.31 -5.05 7.99
CA LEU A 285 -12.13 -4.55 6.88
C LEU A 285 -11.79 -5.31 5.61
N ASN A 286 -12.79 -5.91 4.98
CA ASN A 286 -12.71 -6.50 3.66
C ASN A 286 -12.88 -5.39 2.61
N LEU A 287 -11.79 -4.68 2.35
CA LEU A 287 -11.78 -3.57 1.41
C LEU A 287 -12.15 -4.02 0.00
N LEU A 288 -11.72 -5.21 -0.40
CA LEU A 288 -12.06 -5.78 -1.71
C LEU A 288 -13.58 -5.95 -1.87
N ALA A 289 -14.26 -6.47 -0.85
CA ALA A 289 -15.73 -6.62 -0.89
C ALA A 289 -16.43 -5.26 -0.91
N ILE A 290 -15.98 -4.29 -0.11
CA ILE A 290 -16.59 -2.96 -0.04
C ILE A 290 -16.46 -2.22 -1.38
N GLN A 291 -15.28 -2.21 -1.98
CA GLN A 291 -14.98 -1.48 -3.21
C GLN A 291 -15.50 -2.18 -4.48
N ASN A 292 -16.01 -3.42 -4.35
CA ASN A 292 -16.56 -4.19 -5.46
C ASN A 292 -17.98 -4.69 -5.17
N ASP A 293 -18.69 -4.08 -4.20
CA ASP A 293 -20.07 -4.44 -3.90
C ASP A 293 -20.97 -4.09 -5.11
N PRO A 294 -21.61 -5.08 -5.77
CA PRO A 294 -22.48 -4.83 -6.92
C PRO A 294 -23.73 -4.01 -6.58
N LYS A 295 -24.06 -3.83 -5.29
CA LYS A 295 -25.15 -2.94 -4.86
C LYS A 295 -24.75 -1.46 -4.86
N VAL A 296 -23.45 -1.20 -4.83
CA VAL A 296 -22.86 0.15 -4.77
C VAL A 296 -22.24 0.52 -6.10
N TRP A 297 -21.51 -0.41 -6.69
CA TRP A 297 -20.76 -0.24 -7.93
C TRP A 297 -21.47 -1.00 -9.05
N ASP A 298 -22.12 -0.28 -9.96
CA ASP A 298 -22.52 -0.78 -11.29
C ASP A 298 -21.35 -1.49 -12.01
N GLU A 299 -21.60 -2.72 -12.47
CA GLU A 299 -20.64 -3.59 -13.16
C GLU A 299 -19.24 -3.62 -12.52
N PRO A 300 -19.10 -4.02 -11.24
CA PRO A 300 -17.87 -3.78 -10.46
C PRO A 300 -16.66 -4.56 -10.97
N SER A 301 -16.87 -5.61 -11.77
CA SER A 301 -15.82 -6.42 -12.39
C SER A 301 -15.30 -5.84 -13.71
N LYS A 302 -15.95 -4.82 -14.28
CA LYS A 302 -15.48 -4.15 -15.50
C LYS A 302 -14.58 -2.98 -15.12
N PHE A 303 -13.48 -2.83 -15.84
CA PHE A 303 -12.62 -1.66 -15.72
C PHE A 303 -13.30 -0.48 -16.42
N LYS A 304 -13.86 0.45 -15.63
CA LYS A 304 -14.56 1.65 -16.12
C LYS A 304 -13.98 2.90 -15.43
N PRO A 305 -12.83 3.45 -15.86
CA PRO A 305 -12.25 4.66 -15.27
C PRO A 305 -13.23 5.84 -15.20
N GLU A 306 -14.15 5.95 -16.17
CA GLU A 306 -15.17 7.00 -16.28
C GLU A 306 -16.02 7.15 -15.01
N ARG A 307 -16.10 6.10 -14.19
CA ARG A 307 -16.78 6.10 -12.89
C ARG A 307 -16.27 7.17 -11.93
N PHE A 308 -15.01 7.57 -12.09
CA PHE A 308 -14.35 8.57 -11.28
C PHE A 308 -14.32 9.95 -11.95
N GLU A 309 -14.91 10.10 -13.14
CA GLU A 309 -15.08 11.41 -13.78
C GLU A 309 -16.08 12.25 -12.97
N ASN A 310 -15.70 13.48 -12.61
CA ASN A 310 -16.53 14.41 -11.82
C ASN A 310 -16.90 13.92 -10.41
N VAL A 311 -16.15 12.95 -9.89
CA VAL A 311 -16.27 12.52 -8.50
C VAL A 311 -15.38 13.42 -7.64
N GLU A 312 -15.99 14.44 -7.03
CA GLU A 312 -15.35 15.22 -5.97
C GLU A 312 -15.18 14.35 -4.72
N GLY A 313 -14.03 14.47 -4.03
CA GLY A 313 -13.52 13.49 -3.05
C GLY A 313 -14.51 12.94 -2.02
N ASP A 314 -15.47 13.73 -1.54
CA ASP A 314 -16.47 13.31 -0.55
C ASP A 314 -17.60 12.43 -1.13
N ARG A 315 -17.79 12.39 -2.46
CA ARG A 315 -18.93 11.69 -3.09
C ARG A 315 -18.86 10.17 -3.05
N VAL A 316 -17.68 9.57 -2.80
CA VAL A 316 -17.55 8.10 -2.69
C VAL A 316 -17.58 7.61 -1.24
N GLY A 317 -17.33 8.51 -0.28
CA GLY A 317 -17.33 8.20 1.16
C GLY A 317 -16.58 6.91 1.49
N TYR A 318 -17.21 6.04 2.29
CA TYR A 318 -16.64 4.75 2.69
C TYR A 318 -16.80 3.62 1.66
N GLN A 319 -17.26 3.94 0.44
CA GLN A 319 -17.36 2.98 -0.67
C GLN A 319 -16.02 2.81 -1.41
N PHE A 320 -15.10 3.78 -1.27
CA PHE A 320 -13.76 3.76 -1.83
C PHE A 320 -12.77 4.35 -0.84
N MET A 321 -11.90 3.51 -0.29
CA MET A 321 -10.91 3.91 0.73
C MET A 321 -9.61 3.13 0.54
N PRO A 322 -8.94 3.30 -0.63
CA PRO A 322 -7.76 2.50 -0.99
C PRO A 322 -6.58 2.69 -0.03
N PHE A 323 -6.57 3.79 0.72
CA PHE A 323 -5.58 4.13 1.74
C PHE A 323 -6.13 4.00 3.17
N GLY A 324 -7.30 3.38 3.34
CA GLY A 324 -8.04 3.36 4.60
C GLY A 324 -8.60 4.75 4.96
N SER A 325 -9.13 4.88 6.18
CA SER A 325 -9.72 6.13 6.67
C SER A 325 -9.54 6.28 8.18
N GLY A 326 -9.85 7.46 8.70
CA GLY A 326 -9.75 7.81 10.11
C GLY A 326 -8.30 7.88 10.64
N ARG A 327 -8.13 7.66 11.94
CA ARG A 327 -6.85 7.85 12.64
C ARG A 327 -5.71 6.99 12.09
N ARG A 328 -6.04 5.83 11.53
CA ARG A 328 -5.07 4.85 11.02
C ARG A 328 -4.99 4.83 9.49
N ALA A 329 -5.54 5.84 8.80
CA ALA A 329 -5.38 6.03 7.37
C ALA A 329 -3.90 6.06 6.97
N CYS A 330 -3.56 5.70 5.73
CA CYS A 330 -2.17 5.63 5.27
C CYS A 330 -1.46 6.98 5.42
N PRO A 331 -0.28 7.06 6.07
CA PRO A 331 0.49 8.31 6.09
C PRO A 331 1.17 8.60 4.73
N GLY A 332 1.37 7.57 3.91
CA GLY A 332 2.09 7.63 2.64
C GLY A 332 1.23 7.90 1.41
N GLU A 333 -0.07 8.18 1.57
CA GLU A 333 -1.01 8.40 0.47
C GLU A 333 -0.50 9.43 -0.54
N ASN A 334 -0.15 10.63 -0.08
CA ASN A 334 0.35 11.71 -0.95
C ASN A 334 1.61 11.33 -1.74
N MET A 335 2.49 10.54 -1.14
CA MET A 335 3.70 10.08 -1.81
C MET A 335 3.36 8.99 -2.83
N ALA A 336 2.50 8.04 -2.46
CA ALA A 336 2.08 6.96 -3.33
C ALA A 336 1.38 7.49 -4.58
N THR A 337 0.41 8.40 -4.44
CA THR A 337 -0.33 8.98 -5.57
C THR A 337 0.58 9.71 -6.55
N ARG A 338 1.56 10.48 -6.06
CA ARG A 338 2.57 11.15 -6.90
C ARG A 338 3.45 10.15 -7.65
N VAL A 339 3.98 9.14 -6.96
CA VAL A 339 4.85 8.12 -7.59
C VAL A 339 4.08 7.31 -8.62
N ILE A 340 2.86 6.87 -8.30
CA ILE A 340 2.00 6.09 -9.20
C ILE A 340 1.65 6.93 -10.43
N GLY A 341 1.10 8.13 -10.23
CA GLY A 341 0.70 9.02 -11.32
C GLY A 341 1.86 9.39 -12.23
N PHE A 342 2.98 9.81 -11.65
CA PHE A 342 4.12 10.22 -12.44
C PHE A 342 4.77 9.07 -13.22
N THR A 343 4.91 7.90 -12.61
CA THR A 343 5.46 6.73 -13.29
C THR A 343 4.52 6.28 -14.41
N LEU A 344 3.23 6.13 -14.12
CA LEU A 344 2.25 5.65 -15.09
C LEU A 344 2.11 6.62 -16.27
N GLY A 345 2.01 7.93 -16.00
CA GLY A 345 1.97 8.96 -17.04
C GLY A 345 3.23 8.96 -17.91
N SER A 346 4.41 8.79 -17.32
CA SER A 346 5.68 8.70 -18.06
C SER A 346 5.75 7.46 -18.96
N LEU A 347 5.20 6.32 -18.50
CA LEU A 347 5.14 5.10 -19.30
C LEU A 347 4.16 5.26 -20.47
N ILE A 348 2.98 5.85 -20.24
CA ILE A 348 1.98 6.11 -21.29
C ILE A 348 2.52 7.08 -22.34
N GLN A 349 3.24 8.12 -21.92
CA GLN A 349 3.84 9.10 -22.83
C GLN A 349 4.91 8.47 -23.74
N CYS A 350 5.78 7.63 -23.17
CA CYS A 350 7.01 7.19 -23.83
C CYS A 350 6.89 5.90 -24.64
N PHE A 351 5.91 5.04 -24.36
CA PHE A 351 5.81 3.69 -24.96
C PHE A 351 4.46 3.48 -25.64
N GLU A 352 4.33 2.45 -26.47
CA GLU A 352 3.09 1.99 -27.14
C GLU A 352 2.65 0.62 -26.62
#